data_AF-A0A9E2DE12-F1
#
_entry.id   AF-A0A9E2DE12-F1
#
_cell.length_a   1.000
_cell.length_b   1.000
_cell.length_c   1.000
_cell.angle_alpha   90.00
_cell.angle_beta   90.00
_cell.angle_gamma   90.00
#
_symmetry.space_group_name_H-M   'P 1'
#
loop_
_entity.id
_entity.type
_entity.pdbx_description
1 polymer ?
#
loop_
_entity_poly.entity_id
_entity_poly.type
_entity_poly.pdbx_seq_one_letter_code
_entity_poly.pdbx_strand_id
1 'polypeptide(L)' 'MSDVAQWPVQCHEAKAAIRFLRANAGALGLNPDRLIAAGMSAGAHMACILGVSSDHAQLNGELGEHLEESTEVMGS' A
#
# COMPACT_ATOMS: atom_id res chain seq x y z
N MET A 1 0.93 -13.02 -24.65
CA MET A 1 1.90 -12.64 -23.61
C MET A 1 1.08 -12.13 -22.45
N SER A 2 0.93 -12.89 -21.36
CA SER A 2 0.04 -12.48 -20.28
C SER A 2 0.67 -11.28 -19.56
N ASP A 3 0.02 -10.13 -19.64
CA ASP A 3 0.39 -8.83 -19.07
C ASP A 3 0.28 -8.84 -17.54
N VAL A 4 0.83 -9.87 -16.90
CA VAL A 4 0.81 -10.05 -15.45
C VAL A 4 1.99 -9.26 -14.91
N ALA A 5 1.70 -8.15 -14.24
CA ALA A 5 2.69 -7.37 -13.51
C ALA A 5 3.58 -8.33 -12.68
N GLN A 6 4.90 -8.26 -12.89
CA GLN A 6 5.82 -9.13 -12.15
C GLN A 6 6.01 -8.61 -10.73
N TRP A 7 6.10 -9.53 -9.78
CA TRP A 7 6.49 -9.18 -8.42
C TRP A 7 7.81 -8.38 -8.44
N PRO A 8 7.93 -7.27 -7.69
CA PRO A 8 7.02 -6.74 -6.65
C PRO A 8 6.10 -5.59 -7.10
N VAL A 9 5.78 -5.43 -8.38
CA VAL A 9 5.03 -4.26 -8.88
C VAL A 9 3.70 -4.05 -8.14
N GLN A 10 2.99 -5.12 -7.79
CA GLN A 10 1.74 -5.04 -7.02
C GLN A 10 1.93 -4.43 -5.63
N CYS A 11 3.09 -4.64 -5.00
CA CYS A 11 3.41 -3.98 -3.73
C CYS A 11 3.58 -2.47 -3.93
N HIS A 12 4.26 -2.08 -5.01
CA HIS A 12 4.52 -0.68 -5.32
C HIS A 12 3.21 0.07 -5.60
N GLU A 13 2.31 -0.53 -6.38
CA GLU A 13 0.97 0.02 -6.66
C GLU A 13 0.13 0.14 -5.39
N ALA A 14 0.04 -0.92 -4.59
CA ALA A 14 -0.73 -0.89 -3.35
C ALA A 14 -0.19 0.15 -2.35
N LYS A 15 1.15 0.28 -2.24
CA LYS A 15 1.76 1.27 -1.35
C LYS A 15 1.67 2.69 -1.87
N ALA A 16 1.73 2.89 -3.18
CA ALA A 16 1.41 4.19 -3.79
C ALA A 16 -0.03 4.60 -3.46
N ALA A 17 -0.98 3.66 -3.52
CA ALA A 17 -2.36 3.91 -3.14
C ALA A 17 -2.50 4.25 -1.65
N ILE A 18 -1.80 3.55 -0.74
CA ILE A 18 -1.79 3.89 0.70
C ILE A 18 -1.30 5.32 0.91
N ARG A 19 -0.18 5.71 0.28
CA ARG A 19 0.40 7.05 0.37
C ARG A 19 -0.56 8.11 -0.17
N PHE A 20 -1.20 7.84 -1.31
CA PHE A 20 -2.22 8.71 -1.88
C PHE A 20 -3.41 8.92 -0.92
N LEU A 21 -3.96 7.83 -0.38
CA LEU A 21 -5.07 7.91 0.57
C LEU A 21 -4.69 8.71 1.82
N ARG A 22 -3.45 8.56 2.29
CA ARG A 22 -2.93 9.27 3.45
C ARG A 22 -2.77 10.77 3.18
N ALA A 23 -2.07 11.14 2.10
CA ALA A 23 -1.88 12.53 1.70
C ALA A 23 -3.21 13.27 1.43
N ASN A 24 -4.21 12.55 0.92
CA ASN A 24 -5.52 13.11 0.56
C ASN A 24 -6.60 12.87 1.62
N ALA A 25 -6.24 12.35 2.80
CA ALA A 25 -7.21 11.93 3.81
C ALA A 25 -8.17 13.06 4.22
N GLY A 26 -7.67 14.29 4.36
CA GLY A 26 -8.49 15.46 4.68
C GLY A 26 -9.56 15.78 3.63
N ALA A 27 -9.21 15.65 2.33
CA ALA A 27 -10.14 15.88 1.24
C ALA A 27 -11.16 14.74 1.09
N LEU A 28 -10.77 13.51 1.45
CA LEU A 28 -11.60 12.32 1.36
C LEU A 28 -12.42 12.04 2.63
N GLY A 29 -12.23 12.82 3.70
CA GLY A 29 -12.88 12.59 5.01
C GLY A 29 -12.40 11.30 5.70
N LEU A 30 -11.18 10.86 5.40
CA LEU A 30 -10.58 9.66 5.99
C LEU A 30 -9.74 10.01 7.22
N ASN A 31 -9.53 9.04 8.09
CA ASN A 31 -8.51 9.15 9.14
C ASN A 31 -7.19 8.54 8.61
N PRO A 32 -6.14 9.35 8.39
CA PRO A 32 -4.87 8.88 7.82
C PRO A 32 -4.14 7.86 8.72
N ASP A 33 -4.42 7.88 10.03
CA ASP A 33 -3.83 6.96 11.01
C ASP A 33 -4.59 5.63 11.13
N ARG A 34 -5.70 5.46 10.41
CA ARG A 34 -6.60 4.29 10.50
C ARG A 34 -6.85 3.63 9.16
N LEU A 35 -5.77 3.41 8.41
CA LEU A 35 -5.82 2.64 7.17
C LEU A 35 -5.65 1.14 7.46
N ILE A 36 -6.51 0.30 6.89
CA ILE A 36 -6.50 -1.16 7.05
C ILE A 36 -6.40 -1.79 5.67
N ALA A 37 -5.49 -2.75 5.50
CA ALA A 37 -5.49 -3.62 4.33
C ALA A 37 -6.39 -4.83 4.61
N ALA A 38 -7.20 -5.28 3.65
CA ALA A 38 -8.02 -6.47 3.82
C ALA A 38 -8.24 -7.16 2.48
N GLY A 39 -8.33 -8.48 2.48
CA GLY A 39 -8.58 -9.27 1.27
C GLY A 39 -8.79 -10.75 1.54
N MET A 40 -9.04 -11.52 0.48
CA MET A 40 -9.22 -12.97 0.55
C MET A 40 -8.25 -13.68 -0.41
N SER A 41 -7.74 -14.86 -0.01
CA SER A 41 -6.80 -15.66 -0.81
C SER A 41 -5.53 -14.85 -1.14
N ALA A 42 -5.23 -14.61 -2.43
CA ALA A 42 -4.12 -13.75 -2.85
C ALA A 42 -4.20 -12.33 -2.27
N GLY A 43 -5.42 -11.81 -2.05
CA GLY A 43 -5.63 -10.52 -1.41
C GLY A 43 -5.30 -10.52 0.09
N ALA A 44 -5.57 -11.62 0.80
CA ALA A 44 -5.21 -11.77 2.22
C ALA A 44 -3.68 -11.85 2.37
N HIS A 45 -3.01 -12.58 1.47
CA HIS A 45 -1.55 -12.63 1.43
C HIS A 45 -0.96 -11.23 1.19
N MET A 46 -1.53 -10.47 0.25
CA MET A 46 -1.12 -9.09 -0.01
C MET A 46 -1.38 -8.17 1.20
N ALA A 47 -2.52 -8.29 1.86
CA ALA A 47 -2.82 -7.54 3.08
C ALA A 47 -1.76 -7.80 4.16
N CYS A 48 -1.40 -9.06 4.42
CA CYS A 48 -0.33 -9.41 5.35
C CYS A 48 1.01 -8.80 4.92
N ILE A 49 1.39 -8.89 3.64
CA ILE A 49 2.63 -8.28 3.13
C ILE A 49 2.64 -6.78 3.40
N LEU A 50 1.55 -6.07 3.12
CA LEU A 50 1.46 -4.63 3.37
C LEU A 50 1.59 -4.31 4.86
N GLY A 51 0.92 -5.09 5.72
CA GLY A 51 0.96 -4.92 7.17
C GLY A 51 2.34 -5.11 7.80
N VAL A 52 3.21 -5.95 7.23
CA VAL A 52 4.52 -6.27 7.82
C VAL A 52 5.72 -5.65 7.09
N SER A 53 5.50 -4.89 6.02
CA SER A 53 6.59 -4.41 5.15
C SER A 53 6.70 -2.89 5.04
N SER A 54 6.12 -2.12 5.96
CA SER A 54 6.19 -0.65 5.97
C SER A 54 7.62 -0.12 5.90
N ASP A 55 8.57 -0.79 6.57
CA ASP A 55 9.99 -0.40 6.60
C ASP A 55 10.84 -1.08 5.51
N HIS A 56 10.23 -1.85 4.59
CA HIS A 56 10.97 -2.60 3.58
C HIS A 56 11.13 -1.81 2.27
N ALA A 57 12.26 -1.11 2.12
CA ALA A 57 12.53 -0.20 1.00
C ALA A 57 12.22 -0.78 -0.40
N GLN A 58 12.67 -2.00 -0.70
CA GLN A 58 12.45 -2.64 -2.00
C GLN A 58 10.97 -2.92 -2.29
N LEU A 59 10.14 -3.10 -1.26
CA LEU A 59 8.71 -3.34 -1.41
C LEU A 59 7.91 -2.03 -1.37
N ASN A 60 8.46 -0.96 -0.78
CA ASN A 60 7.85 0.37 -0.78
C ASN A 60 7.79 0.99 -2.17
N GLY A 61 8.85 0.76 -2.96
CA GLY A 61 9.00 1.35 -4.28
C GLY A 61 8.97 2.87 -4.27
N GLU A 62 9.06 3.46 -5.45
CA GLU A 62 9.06 4.92 -5.64
C GLU A 62 7.89 5.37 -6.53
N LEU A 63 6.86 4.53 -6.63
CA LEU A 63 5.70 4.81 -7.48
C LEU A 63 4.77 5.87 -6.85
N GLY A 64 4.37 6.87 -7.62
CA GLY A 64 3.46 7.94 -7.17
C GLY A 64 4.17 9.15 -6.55
N GLU A 65 3.39 10.17 -6.17
CA GLU A 65 3.92 11.51 -5.85
C GLU A 65 4.21 11.74 -4.36
N HIS A 66 3.56 10.99 -3.46
CA HIS A 66 3.60 11.22 -2.01
C HIS A 66 4.62 10.34 -1.30
N LEU A 67 5.88 10.33 -1.75
CA LEU A 67 6.92 9.38 -1.27
C LEU A 67 7.30 9.58 0.20
N GLU A 68 7.04 10.77 0.74
CA GLU A 68 7.19 11.14 2.15
C GLU A 68 6.12 10.54 3.07
N GLU A 69 5.00 10.08 2.52
CA GLU A 69 3.94 9.45 3.31
C GLU A 69 4.29 8.03 3.69
N SER A 70 3.97 7.65 4.93
CA SER A 70 4.20 6.28 5.40
C SER A 70 3.24 5.30 4.72
N THR A 71 3.77 4.10 4.47
CA THR A 71 3.05 2.96 3.85
C THR A 71 2.43 2.03 4.88
N GLU A 72 2.50 2.39 6.16
CA GLU A 72 1.97 1.60 7.27
C GLU A 72 0.45 1.46 7.20
N VAL A 73 -0.06 0.31 7.62
CA VAL A 73 -1.48 0.08 7.86
C VAL A 73 -1.65 -0.44 9.28
N MET A 74 -2.72 -0.03 9.96
CA MET A 74 -3.03 -0.41 11.34
C MET A 74 -3.28 -1.92 11.48
N GLY A 75 -3.75 -2.57 10.41
CA GLY A 75 -4.05 -4.00 10.40
C GLY A 75 -4.17 -4.57 8.99
N SER A 76 -4.16 -5.89 8.93
CA SER A 76 -4.28 -6.74 7.72
C SER A 76 -5.25 -7.89 7.95
#